data_AF-A0A1J4NMW3-F1
#
_entry.id   AF-A0A1J4NMW3-F1
#
_cell.length_a   1.000
_cell.length_b   1.000
_cell.length_c   1.000
_cell.angle_alpha   90.00
_cell.angle_beta   90.00
_cell.angle_gamma   90.00
#
_symmetry.space_group_name_H-M   'P 1'
#
loop_
_entity.id
_entity.type
_entity.pdbx_description
1 polymer ?
#
loop_
_entity_poly.entity_id
_entity_poly.type
_entity_poly.pdbx_seq_one_letter_code
_entity_poly.pdbx_strand_id
1 'polypeptide(L)'
;MAFMCAPGKHRRPGRMKRSTAQAAGIAALATTGVVGTVAAAPALAAENSAETTGLVPVVSIGDTVPGHIDAQATAQRRAAEQEQARKEAAELARQERAAEARAARAAERERLNTFVAPISDSYVSTGYEASGGLWSSGAHTGIDFHAASGTTVHAVGYGTVVQTGWGGAYGNQIVIKMHDGTYTQYGHLSSIGVSVGQHVTMGEQIGLSGSTGNTTGPHLHFEARTTPEYGSDIDPVAYLRKHGVNV
;
A
#
# COMPACT_ATOMS: atom_id res chain seq x y z
N MET A 1 -46.80 11.62 47.52
CA MET A 1 -47.30 12.47 46.43
C MET A 1 -46.57 12.08 45.16
N ALA A 2 -47.30 11.55 44.19
CA ALA A 2 -46.80 11.14 42.89
C ALA A 2 -46.79 12.35 41.94
N PHE A 3 -45.71 12.53 41.18
CA PHE A 3 -45.70 13.35 39.98
C PHE A 3 -45.23 12.50 38.81
N MET A 4 -46.22 12.05 38.03
CA MET A 4 -46.06 11.54 36.67
C MET A 4 -45.88 12.73 35.71
N CYS A 5 -44.86 12.67 34.85
CA CYS A 5 -44.83 13.45 33.60
C CYS A 5 -44.63 12.49 32.41
N ALA A 6 -45.40 12.75 31.37
CA ALA A 6 -45.69 11.89 30.22
C ALA A 6 -44.52 11.71 29.23
N PRO A 7 -44.53 10.62 28.43
CA PRO A 7 -43.51 10.35 27.41
C PRO A 7 -43.71 11.24 26.16
N GLY A 8 -42.66 11.97 25.79
CA GLY A 8 -42.59 12.76 24.56
C GLY A 8 -42.53 11.87 23.31
N LYS A 9 -43.40 12.17 22.34
CA LYS A 9 -43.55 11.47 21.06
C LYS A 9 -42.34 11.66 20.14
N HIS A 10 -42.06 10.59 19.40
CA HIS A 10 -41.08 10.42 18.33
C HIS A 10 -40.93 11.60 17.34
N ARG A 11 -39.69 11.85 16.92
CA ARG A 11 -39.36 12.18 15.53
C ARG A 11 -38.11 11.42 15.09
N ARG A 12 -38.30 10.49 14.14
CA ARG A 12 -37.22 9.93 13.31
C ARG A 12 -37.03 10.84 12.09
N PRO A 13 -35.85 11.39 11.84
CA PRO A 13 -35.36 11.62 10.48
C PRO A 13 -34.48 10.41 10.12
N GLY A 14 -34.53 9.76 8.96
CA GLY A 14 -34.96 10.12 7.62
C GLY A 14 -33.98 9.37 6.72
N ARG A 15 -34.40 8.24 6.13
CA ARG A 15 -33.53 7.36 5.34
C ARG A 15 -33.01 8.11 4.12
N MET A 16 -31.73 8.48 4.11
CA MET A 16 -31.09 9.01 2.89
C MET A 16 -30.94 7.89 1.86
N LYS A 17 -31.77 7.93 0.82
CA LYS A 17 -31.49 7.28 -0.46
C LYS A 17 -30.84 8.32 -1.38
N ARG A 18 -29.64 8.06 -1.85
CA ARG A 18 -29.05 8.65 -3.07
C ARG A 18 -28.30 7.51 -3.76
N SER A 19 -28.93 6.86 -4.73
CA SER A 19 -28.94 7.20 -6.17
C SER A 19 -27.59 6.88 -6.81
N THR A 20 -27.56 5.72 -7.46
CA THR A 20 -26.54 5.30 -8.42
C THR A 20 -26.66 6.19 -9.66
N ALA A 21 -25.64 7.00 -9.94
CA ALA A 21 -25.48 7.66 -11.22
C ALA A 21 -24.39 6.91 -12.01
N GLN A 22 -24.82 6.09 -12.96
CA GLN A 22 -24.00 5.78 -14.13
C GLN A 22 -23.97 7.03 -15.01
N ALA A 23 -22.77 7.52 -15.30
CA ALA A 23 -22.54 8.50 -16.36
C ALA A 23 -21.58 7.88 -17.37
N ALA A 24 -22.16 7.35 -18.44
CA ALA A 24 -21.48 7.21 -19.72
C ALA A 24 -21.33 8.60 -20.34
N GLY A 25 -20.15 8.93 -20.87
CA GLY A 25 -19.90 10.27 -21.38
C GLY A 25 -18.60 10.48 -22.16
N ILE A 26 -18.60 10.00 -23.41
CA ILE A 26 -18.06 10.61 -24.64
C ILE A 26 -16.58 11.06 -24.72
N ALA A 27 -15.93 10.41 -25.69
CA ALA A 27 -14.75 10.75 -26.48
C ALA A 27 -14.35 12.24 -26.63
N ALA A 28 -13.03 12.47 -26.61
CA ALA A 28 -12.37 13.54 -27.34
C ALA A 28 -11.15 12.99 -28.09
N LEU A 29 -11.22 13.10 -29.43
CA LEU A 29 -10.16 12.87 -30.41
C LEU A 29 -8.97 13.80 -30.18
N ALA A 30 -7.75 13.29 -30.34
CA ALA A 30 -6.63 14.06 -30.85
C ALA A 30 -5.83 13.19 -31.83
N THR A 31 -5.93 13.56 -33.10
CA THR A 31 -5.36 12.93 -34.28
C THR A 31 -3.98 13.49 -34.60
N THR A 32 -2.97 12.64 -34.68
CA THR A 32 -1.76 12.79 -35.52
C THR A 32 -1.29 11.36 -35.79
N GLY A 33 -1.34 10.75 -36.97
CA GLY A 33 -1.19 11.27 -38.31
C GLY A 33 0.09 10.67 -38.91
N VAL A 34 0.05 9.41 -39.35
CA VAL A 34 0.99 8.89 -40.36
C VAL A 34 0.21 7.99 -41.31
N VAL A 35 0.17 8.43 -42.56
CA VAL A 35 -0.51 7.82 -43.70
C VAL A 35 0.32 6.62 -44.17
N GLY A 36 -0.30 5.43 -44.16
CA GLY A 36 0.21 4.24 -44.83
C GLY A 36 -0.88 3.71 -45.74
N THR A 37 -0.78 4.02 -47.03
CA THR A 37 -1.71 3.57 -48.07
C THR A 37 -1.60 2.05 -48.25
N VAL A 38 -2.63 1.30 -47.84
CA VAL A 38 -2.82 -0.10 -48.22
C VAL A 38 -3.91 -0.13 -49.29
N ALA A 39 -3.51 -0.22 -50.55
CA ALA A 39 -4.45 -0.47 -51.64
C ALA A 39 -4.86 -1.95 -51.59
N ALA A 40 -6.09 -2.19 -51.13
CA ALA A 40 -6.77 -3.46 -51.31
C ALA A 40 -7.18 -3.61 -52.78
N ALA A 41 -6.89 -4.79 -53.34
CA ALA A 41 -7.32 -5.19 -54.66
C ALA A 41 -8.86 -5.26 -54.76
N PRO A 42 -9.49 -4.81 -55.86
CA PRO A 42 -10.79 -5.30 -56.25
C PRO A 42 -10.62 -6.45 -57.23
N ALA A 43 -11.17 -7.60 -56.87
CA ALA A 43 -11.53 -8.63 -57.84
C ALA A 43 -12.75 -8.14 -58.63
N LEU A 44 -12.59 -7.98 -59.95
CA LEU A 44 -13.72 -7.97 -60.89
C LEU A 44 -13.53 -9.10 -61.89
N ALA A 45 -14.50 -10.01 -61.89
CA ALA A 45 -14.77 -10.93 -62.97
C ALA A 45 -15.59 -10.21 -64.05
N ALA A 46 -15.20 -10.34 -65.32
CA ALA A 46 -16.10 -10.39 -66.48
C ALA A 46 -15.30 -10.77 -67.75
N GLU A 47 -15.79 -11.80 -68.43
CA GLU A 47 -15.29 -12.38 -69.68
C GLU A 47 -15.61 -11.52 -70.92
N ASN A 48 -14.71 -11.48 -71.90
CA ASN A 48 -14.86 -12.09 -73.24
C ASN A 48 -14.03 -11.39 -74.34
N SER A 49 -13.24 -12.23 -75.02
CA SER A 49 -12.97 -12.31 -76.46
C SER A 49 -12.54 -11.07 -77.25
N ALA A 50 -11.27 -11.08 -77.69
CA ALA A 50 -10.91 -10.86 -79.09
C ALA A 50 -9.54 -11.50 -79.40
N GLU A 51 -9.52 -12.39 -80.40
CA GLU A 51 -8.30 -12.85 -81.08
C GLU A 51 -7.49 -11.65 -81.58
N THR A 52 -6.17 -11.68 -81.36
CA THR A 52 -5.21 -11.04 -82.26
C THR A 52 -4.00 -11.95 -82.34
N THR A 53 -3.91 -12.61 -83.48
CA THR A 53 -2.79 -13.39 -83.99
C THR A 53 -1.59 -12.49 -84.26
N GLY A 54 -0.40 -12.97 -83.93
CA GLY A 54 0.84 -12.47 -84.50
C GLY A 54 1.82 -11.89 -83.48
N LEU A 55 3.01 -12.52 -83.45
CA LEU A 55 4.22 -12.12 -82.73
C LEU A 55 4.18 -12.41 -81.23
N VAL A 56 4.64 -13.61 -80.88
CA VAL A 56 5.17 -13.92 -79.55
C VAL A 56 6.33 -12.93 -79.30
N PRO A 57 6.21 -11.97 -78.36
CA PRO A 57 7.42 -11.37 -77.84
C PRO A 57 8.05 -12.48 -76.99
N VAL A 58 9.11 -13.09 -77.51
CA VAL A 58 10.12 -13.71 -76.65
C VAL A 58 10.65 -12.57 -75.79
N VAL A 59 9.99 -12.35 -74.65
CA VAL A 59 10.55 -11.59 -73.56
C VAL A 59 11.83 -12.32 -73.24
N SER A 60 12.97 -11.74 -73.62
CA SER A 60 14.25 -12.16 -73.06
C SER A 60 14.13 -11.98 -71.55
N ILE A 61 13.87 -13.08 -70.86
CA ILE A 61 14.04 -13.23 -69.43
C ILE A 61 15.56 -13.26 -69.21
N GLY A 62 16.22 -12.15 -69.48
CA GLY A 62 17.64 -11.92 -69.32
C GLY A 62 17.85 -10.98 -68.14
N ASP A 63 18.46 -11.51 -67.09
CA ASP A 63 19.19 -10.81 -66.02
C ASP A 63 18.44 -9.91 -65.01
N THR A 64 17.15 -9.59 -65.16
CA THR A 64 16.43 -8.69 -64.20
C THR A 64 15.67 -9.40 -63.08
N VAL A 65 15.16 -10.62 -63.32
CA VAL A 65 14.43 -11.41 -62.31
C VAL A 65 15.31 -11.81 -61.10
N PRO A 66 16.58 -12.22 -61.26
CA PRO A 66 17.44 -12.56 -60.13
C PRO A 66 17.67 -11.36 -59.19
N GLY A 67 17.90 -10.15 -59.73
CA GLY A 67 18.15 -8.94 -58.93
C GLY A 67 16.94 -8.47 -58.12
N HIS A 68 15.71 -8.63 -58.63
CA HIS A 68 14.49 -8.31 -57.88
C HIS A 68 14.22 -9.29 -56.73
N ILE A 69 14.55 -10.58 -56.90
CA ILE A 69 14.44 -11.59 -55.84
C ILE A 69 15.45 -11.31 -54.73
N ASP A 70 16.68 -10.94 -55.06
CA ASP A 70 17.71 -10.61 -54.07
C ASP A 70 17.35 -9.34 -53.27
N ALA A 71 16.82 -8.30 -53.93
CA ALA A 71 16.34 -7.10 -53.27
C ALA A 71 15.18 -7.40 -52.30
N GLN A 72 14.22 -8.23 -52.72
CA GLN A 72 13.09 -8.62 -51.88
C GLN A 72 13.52 -9.49 -50.69
N ALA A 73 14.43 -10.45 -50.91
CA ALA A 73 15.00 -11.27 -49.85
C ALA A 73 15.79 -10.45 -48.82
N THR A 74 16.45 -9.38 -49.25
CA THR A 74 17.20 -8.47 -48.37
C THR A 74 16.25 -7.57 -47.56
N ALA A 75 15.17 -7.08 -48.17
CA ALA A 75 14.14 -6.31 -47.47
C ALA A 75 13.42 -7.14 -46.40
N GLN A 76 13.07 -8.39 -46.69
CA GLN A 76 12.46 -9.31 -45.72
C GLN A 76 13.39 -9.62 -44.55
N ARG A 77 14.69 -9.85 -44.80
CA ARG A 77 15.69 -10.06 -43.75
C ARG A 77 15.82 -8.85 -42.83
N ARG A 78 15.94 -7.64 -43.39
CA ARG A 78 16.00 -6.40 -42.59
C ARG A 78 14.73 -6.16 -41.77
N ALA A 79 13.55 -6.45 -42.33
CA ALA A 79 12.29 -6.34 -41.60
C ALA A 79 12.20 -7.35 -40.44
N ALA A 80 12.67 -8.59 -40.66
CA ALA A 80 12.73 -9.60 -39.62
C ALA A 80 13.72 -9.22 -38.50
N GLU A 81 14.89 -8.70 -38.86
CA GLU A 81 15.90 -8.19 -37.91
C GLU A 81 15.37 -7.00 -37.10
N GLN A 82 14.66 -6.05 -37.74
CA GLN A 82 14.05 -4.91 -37.05
C GLN A 82 12.95 -5.34 -36.08
N GLU A 83 12.10 -6.30 -36.47
CA GLU A 83 11.07 -6.82 -35.56
C GLU A 83 11.70 -7.61 -34.41
N GLN A 84 12.77 -8.36 -34.66
CA GLN A 84 13.52 -9.04 -33.61
C GLN A 84 14.15 -8.04 -32.64
N ALA A 85 14.82 -7.00 -33.14
CA ALA A 85 15.39 -5.93 -32.32
C ALA A 85 14.30 -5.19 -31.51
N ARG A 86 13.12 -4.96 -32.10
CA ARG A 86 11.97 -4.36 -31.41
C ARG A 86 11.44 -5.26 -30.30
N LYS A 87 11.36 -6.57 -30.53
CA LYS A 87 10.95 -7.55 -29.51
C LYS A 87 11.97 -7.64 -28.37
N GLU A 88 13.26 -7.65 -28.69
CA GLU A 88 14.34 -7.66 -27.71
C GLU A 88 14.34 -6.37 -26.87
N ALA A 89 14.20 -5.21 -27.50
CA ALA A 89 14.08 -3.93 -26.79
C ALA A 89 12.82 -3.88 -25.91
N ALA A 90 11.69 -4.40 -26.39
CA ALA A 90 10.46 -4.46 -25.61
C ALA A 90 10.58 -5.41 -24.40
N GLU A 91 11.27 -6.54 -24.56
CA GLU A 91 11.51 -7.49 -23.48
C GLU A 91 12.52 -6.94 -22.47
N LEU A 92 13.59 -6.27 -22.91
CA LEU A 92 14.51 -5.57 -22.02
C LEU A 92 13.78 -4.51 -21.19
N ALA A 93 12.99 -3.64 -21.82
CA ALA A 93 12.18 -2.62 -21.13
C ALA A 93 11.11 -3.22 -20.20
N ARG A 94 10.65 -4.45 -20.48
CA ARG A 94 9.74 -5.18 -19.59
C ARG A 94 10.50 -5.75 -18.39
N GLN A 95 11.71 -6.28 -18.60
CA GLN A 95 12.56 -6.81 -17.54
C GLN A 95 13.03 -5.71 -16.59
N GLU A 96 13.41 -4.54 -17.11
CA GLU A 96 13.78 -3.37 -16.32
C GLU A 96 12.62 -2.89 -15.45
N ARG A 97 11.43 -2.66 -16.04
CA ARG A 97 10.23 -2.29 -15.25
C ARG A 97 9.85 -3.35 -14.21
N ALA A 98 10.01 -4.63 -14.53
CA ALA A 98 9.76 -5.72 -13.58
C ALA A 98 10.83 -5.77 -12.47
N ALA A 99 12.09 -5.42 -12.77
CA ALA A 99 13.15 -5.30 -11.78
C ALA A 99 12.90 -4.11 -10.84
N GLU A 100 12.57 -2.94 -11.39
CA GLU A 100 12.20 -1.74 -10.62
C GLU A 100 10.99 -1.99 -9.71
N ALA A 101 9.92 -2.61 -10.25
CA ALA A 101 8.75 -2.95 -9.46
C ALA A 101 9.07 -3.95 -8.33
N ARG A 102 9.98 -4.90 -8.56
CA ARG A 102 10.44 -5.83 -7.50
C ARG A 102 11.27 -5.10 -6.44
N ALA A 103 12.17 -4.21 -6.86
CA ALA A 103 12.98 -3.40 -5.95
C ALA A 103 12.09 -2.48 -5.08
N ALA A 104 11.11 -1.80 -5.68
CA ALA A 104 10.15 -0.96 -4.96
C ALA A 104 9.32 -1.75 -3.93
N ARG A 105 8.86 -2.96 -4.28
CA ARG A 105 8.15 -3.84 -3.35
C ARG A 105 9.04 -4.34 -2.21
N ALA A 106 10.31 -4.62 -2.49
CA ALA A 106 11.26 -5.04 -1.47
C ALA A 106 11.55 -3.91 -0.48
N ALA A 107 11.80 -2.69 -0.98
CA ALA A 107 12.03 -1.50 -0.16
C ALA A 107 10.80 -1.14 0.70
N GLU A 108 9.58 -1.21 0.12
CA GLU A 108 8.37 -0.96 0.90
C GLU A 108 8.19 -2.01 2.01
N ARG A 109 8.43 -3.29 1.72
CA ARG A 109 8.36 -4.34 2.75
C ARG A 109 9.37 -4.11 3.86
N GLU A 110 10.58 -3.67 3.54
CA GLU A 110 11.59 -3.33 4.55
C GLU A 110 11.13 -2.17 5.43
N ARG A 111 10.63 -1.09 4.82
CA ARG A 111 10.10 0.08 5.52
C ARG A 111 8.95 -0.28 6.47
N LEU A 112 8.02 -1.12 6.02
CA LEU A 112 6.87 -1.55 6.84
C LEU A 112 7.26 -2.45 8.02
N ASN A 113 8.42 -3.11 7.97
CA ASN A 113 8.92 -4.00 9.01
C ASN A 113 9.99 -3.34 9.91
N THR A 114 10.38 -2.10 9.63
CA THR A 114 11.36 -1.35 10.42
C THR A 114 10.68 -0.74 11.63
N PHE A 115 11.31 -0.91 12.80
CA PHE A 115 10.80 -0.41 14.06
C PHE A 115 11.76 0.59 14.70
N VAL A 116 11.23 1.43 15.59
CA VAL A 116 11.95 2.40 16.39
C VAL A 116 11.49 2.34 17.85
N ALA A 117 12.29 2.88 18.77
CA ALA A 117 11.88 3.03 20.16
C ALA A 117 10.71 4.04 20.28
N PRO A 118 9.75 3.80 21.18
CA PRO A 118 8.58 4.68 21.32
C PRO A 118 8.92 6.05 21.93
N ILE A 119 10.03 6.15 22.66
CA ILE A 119 10.57 7.41 23.18
C ILE A 119 12.07 7.44 22.88
N SER A 120 12.54 8.56 22.32
CA SER A 120 13.96 8.81 22.07
C SER A 120 14.71 9.04 23.39
N ASP A 121 15.93 8.52 23.49
CA ASP A 121 16.85 8.73 24.62
C ASP A 121 16.27 8.37 26.00
N SER A 122 15.38 7.39 26.04
CA SER A 122 14.81 6.82 27.27
C SER A 122 15.39 5.45 27.58
N TYR A 123 15.07 4.92 28.76
CA TYR A 123 15.41 3.59 29.22
C TYR A 123 14.22 2.95 29.93
N VAL A 124 14.22 1.62 29.99
CA VAL A 124 13.19 0.86 30.70
C VAL A 124 13.38 1.01 32.21
N SER A 125 12.43 1.65 32.88
CA SER A 125 12.44 1.82 34.34
C SER A 125 11.80 0.64 35.07
N THR A 126 10.76 0.04 34.49
CA THR A 126 10.07 -1.13 35.04
C THR A 126 9.97 -2.21 33.97
N GLY A 127 10.43 -3.41 34.28
CA GLY A 127 10.40 -4.55 33.36
C GLY A 127 9.03 -5.24 33.29
N TYR A 128 8.86 -6.02 32.23
CA TYR A 128 7.74 -6.94 32.03
C TYR A 128 7.74 -8.05 33.09
N GLU A 129 6.55 -8.45 33.53
CA GLU A 129 6.31 -9.41 34.61
C GLU A 129 6.90 -9.01 35.98
N ALA A 130 7.29 -7.74 36.16
CA ALA A 130 7.67 -7.23 37.47
C ALA A 130 6.53 -7.48 38.47
N SER A 131 6.84 -8.20 39.54
CA SER A 131 5.84 -8.64 40.53
C SER A 131 5.57 -7.54 41.55
N GLY A 132 4.30 -7.33 41.92
CA GLY A 132 3.95 -6.38 42.97
C GLY A 132 2.46 -6.08 43.10
N GLY A 133 2.07 -5.52 44.25
CA GLY A 133 0.67 -5.16 44.55
C GLY A 133 0.17 -3.91 43.81
N LEU A 134 0.99 -3.27 42.98
CA LEU A 134 0.61 -2.10 42.18
C LEU A 134 -0.27 -2.49 40.98
N TRP A 135 -0.20 -3.74 40.53
CA TRP A 135 -0.94 -4.26 39.39
C TRP A 135 -2.05 -5.21 39.84
N SER A 136 -3.27 -5.01 39.33
CA SER A 136 -4.42 -5.85 39.70
C SER A 136 -4.26 -7.32 39.27
N SER A 137 -3.43 -7.59 38.27
CA SER A 137 -3.01 -8.94 37.85
C SER A 137 -1.94 -9.56 38.75
N GLY A 138 -1.29 -8.78 39.61
CA GLY A 138 -0.13 -9.17 40.40
C GLY A 138 1.21 -9.05 39.67
N ALA A 139 1.20 -8.71 38.37
CA ALA A 139 2.40 -8.55 37.55
C ALA A 139 2.24 -7.43 36.50
N HIS A 140 3.35 -6.81 36.13
CA HIS A 140 3.41 -5.79 35.10
C HIS A 140 3.22 -6.38 33.70
N THR A 141 2.17 -5.98 32.99
CA THR A 141 1.78 -6.49 31.65
C THR A 141 2.55 -5.86 30.49
N GLY A 142 3.50 -4.97 30.79
CA GLY A 142 4.27 -4.22 29.81
C GLY A 142 5.65 -3.84 30.31
N ILE A 143 6.23 -2.84 29.66
CA ILE A 143 7.42 -2.16 30.14
C ILE A 143 7.12 -0.67 30.33
N ASP A 144 7.80 -0.06 31.30
CA ASP A 144 7.70 1.38 31.51
C ASP A 144 8.97 2.05 31.03
N PHE A 145 8.82 3.05 30.18
CA PHE A 145 9.90 3.95 29.78
C PHE A 145 9.92 5.17 30.68
N HIS A 146 11.12 5.52 31.15
CA HIS A 146 11.32 6.75 31.89
C HIS A 146 11.02 7.97 31.01
N ALA A 147 10.00 8.74 31.35
CA ALA A 147 9.60 9.93 30.58
C ALA A 147 8.91 10.96 31.46
N ALA A 148 9.33 12.22 31.36
CA ALA A 148 8.57 13.32 31.95
C ALA A 148 7.20 13.45 31.28
N SER A 149 6.24 14.11 31.93
CA SER A 149 4.96 14.43 31.27
C SER A 149 5.22 15.40 30.10
N GLY A 150 4.62 15.13 28.95
CA GLY A 150 4.80 15.94 27.75
C GLY A 150 5.96 15.48 26.84
N THR A 151 6.67 14.40 27.16
CA THR A 151 7.65 13.81 26.24
C THR A 151 6.93 13.24 25.02
N THR A 152 7.49 13.46 23.83
CA THR A 152 6.95 12.94 22.58
C THR A 152 6.93 11.41 22.57
N VAL A 153 5.78 10.84 22.25
CA VAL A 153 5.60 9.39 22.06
C VAL A 153 5.42 9.10 20.59
N HIS A 154 6.19 8.15 20.08
CA HIS A 154 6.23 7.75 18.68
C HIS A 154 5.63 6.36 18.48
N ALA A 155 4.99 6.14 17.33
CA ALA A 155 4.62 4.80 16.89
C ALA A 155 5.89 3.98 16.61
N VAL A 156 5.98 2.79 17.21
CA VAL A 156 7.16 1.93 17.06
C VAL A 156 7.34 1.42 15.64
N GLY A 157 6.30 1.38 14.81
CA GLY A 157 6.36 0.83 13.45
C GLY A 157 5.13 1.21 12.63
N TYR A 158 5.03 0.68 11.40
CA TYR A 158 3.84 0.88 10.59
C TYR A 158 2.64 0.12 11.15
N GLY A 159 1.50 0.81 11.27
CA GLY A 159 0.28 0.21 11.78
C GLY A 159 -0.97 1.04 11.55
N THR A 160 -2.09 0.51 12.04
CA THR A 160 -3.38 1.18 12.03
C THR A 160 -3.88 1.33 13.45
N VAL A 161 -4.26 2.53 13.85
CA VAL A 161 -4.82 2.81 15.17
C VAL A 161 -6.18 2.12 15.28
N VAL A 162 -6.33 1.22 16.24
CA VAL A 162 -7.57 0.45 16.46
C VAL A 162 -8.35 0.91 17.69
N GLN A 163 -7.67 1.53 18.67
CA GLN A 163 -8.33 2.10 19.86
C GLN A 163 -7.60 3.37 20.30
N THR A 164 -8.37 4.37 20.75
CA THR A 164 -7.86 5.59 21.38
C THR A 164 -8.84 6.06 22.44
N GLY A 165 -8.36 6.63 23.54
CA GLY A 165 -9.18 7.26 24.57
C GLY A 165 -8.91 6.70 25.96
N TRP A 166 -9.89 6.80 26.87
CA TRP A 166 -9.74 6.35 28.24
C TRP A 166 -9.84 4.82 28.38
N GLY A 167 -8.75 4.18 28.79
CA GLY A 167 -8.59 2.73 28.94
C GLY A 167 -8.66 2.22 30.39
N GLY A 168 -9.28 2.97 31.30
CA GLY A 168 -9.37 2.57 32.71
C GLY A 168 -8.04 2.77 33.43
N ALA A 169 -7.42 1.69 33.91
CA ALA A 169 -6.13 1.75 34.63
C ALA A 169 -5.02 2.34 33.76
N TYR A 170 -5.06 2.13 32.44
CA TYR A 170 -4.11 2.70 31.48
C TYR A 170 -4.28 4.21 31.27
N GLY A 171 -5.33 4.84 31.79
CA GLY A 171 -5.62 6.26 31.53
C GLY A 171 -5.88 6.52 30.04
N ASN A 172 -5.35 7.62 29.51
CA ASN A 172 -5.38 7.84 28.07
C ASN A 172 -4.44 6.85 27.38
N GLN A 173 -4.98 6.10 26.42
CA GLN A 173 -4.25 5.09 25.69
C GLN A 173 -4.43 5.19 24.18
N ILE A 174 -3.48 4.58 23.48
CA ILE A 174 -3.53 4.30 22.05
C ILE A 174 -3.19 2.82 21.86
N VAL A 175 -3.97 2.11 21.04
CA VAL A 175 -3.64 0.74 20.59
C VAL A 175 -3.51 0.75 19.08
N ILE A 176 -2.38 0.27 18.57
CA ILE A 176 -2.04 0.21 17.15
C ILE A 176 -1.92 -1.25 16.74
N LYS A 177 -2.67 -1.64 15.71
CA LYS A 177 -2.46 -2.92 15.01
C LYS A 177 -1.29 -2.78 14.05
N MET A 178 -0.22 -3.50 14.32
CA MET A 178 1.02 -3.47 13.57
C MET A 178 0.91 -4.27 12.26
N HIS A 179 1.81 -4.00 11.31
CA HIS A 179 1.86 -4.71 10.03
C HIS A 179 2.10 -6.23 10.18
N ASP A 180 2.88 -6.62 11.18
CA ASP A 180 3.22 -8.01 11.48
C ASP A 180 2.04 -8.81 12.10
N GLY A 181 0.91 -8.15 12.36
CA GLY A 181 -0.30 -8.74 12.94
C GLY A 181 -0.40 -8.62 14.46
N THR A 182 0.62 -8.12 15.14
CA THR A 182 0.60 -7.85 16.58
C THR A 182 -0.07 -6.51 16.89
N TYR A 183 -0.24 -6.22 18.18
CA TYR A 183 -0.79 -4.97 18.68
C TYR A 183 0.19 -4.32 19.64
N THR A 184 0.34 -3.00 19.56
CA THR A 184 1.13 -2.23 20.52
C THR A 184 0.22 -1.27 21.27
N GLN A 185 0.36 -1.21 22.58
CA GLN A 185 -0.38 -0.29 23.44
C GLN A 185 0.58 0.77 24.02
N TYR A 186 0.10 2.00 24.07
CA TYR A 186 0.76 3.15 24.67
C TYR A 186 -0.19 3.69 25.75
N GLY A 187 0.20 3.59 27.02
CA GLY A 187 -0.59 3.98 28.17
C GLY A 187 -0.14 5.28 28.83
N HIS A 188 -0.96 5.75 29.76
CA HIS A 188 -0.73 6.87 30.66
C HIS A 188 -0.50 8.23 29.99
N LEU A 189 -0.95 8.40 28.75
CA LEU A 189 -0.67 9.58 27.93
C LEU A 189 -1.29 10.86 28.51
N SER A 190 -0.59 11.99 28.41
CA SER A 190 -1.18 13.30 28.73
C SER A 190 -2.06 13.82 27.59
N SER A 191 -1.73 13.47 26.35
CA SER A 191 -2.51 13.82 25.16
C SER A 191 -2.44 12.75 24.08
N ILE A 192 -3.51 12.59 23.33
CA ILE A 192 -3.62 11.69 22.17
C ILE A 192 -3.62 12.55 20.90
N GLY A 193 -2.72 12.25 19.97
CA GLY A 193 -2.55 12.97 18.70
C GLY A 193 -3.12 12.25 17.47
N VAL A 194 -3.72 11.08 17.66
CA VAL A 194 -4.21 10.21 16.57
C VAL A 194 -5.66 9.79 16.79
N SER A 195 -6.31 9.32 15.72
CA SER A 195 -7.70 8.83 15.75
C SER A 195 -7.81 7.38 15.30
N VAL A 196 -8.83 6.67 15.78
CA VAL A 196 -9.14 5.30 15.32
C VAL A 196 -9.31 5.27 13.80
N GLY A 197 -8.68 4.30 13.14
CA GLY A 197 -8.65 4.15 11.69
C GLY A 197 -7.49 4.88 11.00
N GLN A 198 -6.74 5.73 11.72
CA GLN A 198 -5.56 6.38 11.17
C GLN A 198 -4.43 5.37 10.94
N HIS A 199 -3.77 5.46 9.79
CA HIS A 199 -2.50 4.78 9.55
C HIS A 199 -1.37 5.62 10.11
N VAL A 200 -0.45 4.96 10.82
CA VAL A 200 0.76 5.59 11.34
C VAL A 200 1.99 4.87 10.81
N THR A 201 3.08 5.61 10.72
CA THR A 201 4.39 5.11 10.27
C THR A 201 5.38 5.07 11.43
N MET A 202 6.49 4.33 11.28
CA MET A 202 7.53 4.29 12.30
C MET A 202 8.03 5.71 12.63
N GLY A 203 8.17 6.03 13.91
CA GLY A 203 8.66 7.34 14.36
C GLY A 203 7.64 8.48 14.26
N GLU A 204 6.43 8.21 13.75
CA GLU A 204 5.37 9.21 13.73
C GLU A 204 4.92 9.53 15.15
N GLN A 205 4.83 10.82 15.49
CA GLN A 205 4.32 11.24 16.79
C GLN A 205 2.84 10.87 16.92
N ILE A 206 2.50 10.12 17.96
CA ILE A 206 1.13 9.67 18.23
C ILE A 206 0.49 10.31 19.46
N GLY A 207 1.30 10.91 20.33
CA GLY A 207 0.84 11.52 21.56
C GLY A 207 1.98 12.05 22.41
N LEU A 208 1.67 12.33 23.67
CA LEU A 208 2.62 12.78 24.68
C LEU A 208 2.49 11.91 25.93
N SER A 209 3.61 11.54 26.54
CA SER A 209 3.65 10.81 27.81
C SER A 209 3.01 11.62 28.93
N GLY A 210 2.60 10.95 30.00
CA GLY A 210 1.88 11.59 31.09
C GLY A 210 1.86 10.72 32.35
N SER A 211 0.83 10.94 33.17
CA SER A 211 0.61 10.23 34.43
C SER A 211 -0.89 9.96 34.63
N THR A 212 -1.65 9.73 33.55
CA THR A 212 -3.10 9.49 33.63
C THR A 212 -3.41 8.03 33.96
N GLY A 213 -4.50 7.77 34.70
CA GLY A 213 -4.88 6.41 35.10
C GLY A 213 -4.21 6.00 36.41
N ASN A 214 -3.93 4.70 36.57
CA ASN A 214 -3.28 4.15 37.76
C ASN A 214 -1.75 4.25 37.61
N THR A 215 -1.16 5.35 38.08
CA THR A 215 0.28 5.61 37.99
C THR A 215 0.82 6.17 39.30
N THR A 216 2.10 5.95 39.58
CA THR A 216 2.81 6.56 40.73
C THR A 216 3.61 7.80 40.33
N GLY A 217 3.76 8.06 39.03
CA GLY A 217 4.43 9.24 38.48
C GLY A 217 4.50 9.17 36.95
N PRO A 218 5.02 10.23 36.30
CA PRO A 218 5.11 10.28 34.85
C PRO A 218 6.01 9.20 34.25
N HIS A 219 5.48 8.48 33.26
CA HIS A 219 6.19 7.50 32.45
C HIS A 219 5.38 7.20 31.17
N LEU A 220 5.95 6.40 30.27
CA LEU A 220 5.19 5.74 29.21
C LEU A 220 5.11 4.25 29.50
N HIS A 221 3.89 3.75 29.66
CA HIS A 221 3.65 2.32 29.67
C HIS A 221 3.49 1.80 28.25
N PHE A 222 4.23 0.76 27.90
CA PHE A 222 4.24 0.14 26.58
C PHE A 222 4.00 -1.36 26.67
N GLU A 223 3.05 -1.87 25.90
CA GLU A 223 2.81 -3.31 25.76
C GLU A 223 2.92 -3.73 24.30
N ALA A 224 3.40 -4.95 24.11
CA ALA A 224 3.20 -5.71 22.88
C ALA A 224 2.18 -6.82 23.17
N ARG A 225 1.26 -7.07 22.24
CA ARG A 225 0.13 -7.99 22.42
C ARG A 225 -0.16 -8.80 21.16
N THR A 226 -0.77 -9.97 21.36
CA THR A 226 -1.27 -10.82 20.27
C THR A 226 -2.68 -10.46 19.81
N THR A 227 -3.49 -9.86 20.67
CA THR A 227 -4.82 -9.33 20.35
C THR A 227 -4.97 -7.89 20.89
N PRO A 228 -5.98 -7.09 20.50
CA PRO A 228 -6.12 -5.75 21.05
C PRO A 228 -6.58 -5.76 22.53
N GLU A 229 -7.07 -6.89 23.04
CA GLU A 229 -7.60 -7.05 24.38
C GLU A 229 -6.51 -7.25 25.45
N TYR A 230 -6.85 -6.86 26.68
CA TYR A 230 -6.05 -7.10 27.89
C TYR A 230 -5.83 -8.59 28.15
N GLY A 231 -4.64 -8.96 28.63
CA GLY A 231 -4.25 -10.34 28.95
C GLY A 231 -3.71 -11.14 27.77
N SER A 232 -3.47 -10.47 26.64
CA SER A 232 -2.83 -11.04 25.45
C SER A 232 -1.39 -10.54 25.26
N ASP A 233 -0.84 -9.95 26.33
CA ASP A 233 0.50 -9.39 26.42
C ASP A 233 1.60 -10.43 26.19
N ILE A 234 2.68 -9.96 25.57
CA ILE A 234 3.91 -10.69 25.31
C ILE A 234 5.08 -9.81 25.70
N ASP A 235 6.25 -10.40 25.96
CA ASP A 235 7.47 -9.67 26.32
C ASP A 235 7.76 -8.53 25.30
N PRO A 236 7.58 -7.26 25.69
CA PRO A 236 7.76 -6.13 24.80
C PRO A 236 9.23 -5.89 24.44
N VAL A 237 10.18 -6.28 25.31
CA VAL A 237 11.61 -6.14 25.06
C VAL A 237 12.04 -7.16 24.01
N ALA A 238 11.62 -8.42 24.15
CA ALA A 238 11.86 -9.45 23.14
C ALA A 238 11.22 -9.08 21.80
N TYR A 239 10.00 -8.53 21.83
CA TYR A 239 9.32 -8.02 20.64
C TYR A 239 10.13 -6.92 19.94
N LEU A 240 10.50 -5.85 20.65
CA LEU A 240 11.28 -4.75 20.07
C LEU A 240 12.64 -5.21 19.53
N ARG A 241 13.35 -6.09 20.24
CA ARG A 241 14.64 -6.65 19.80
C ARG A 241 14.53 -7.50 18.55
N LYS A 242 13.44 -8.26 18.40
CA LYS A 242 13.16 -9.04 17.18
C LYS A 242 13.05 -8.13 15.95
N HIS A 243 12.59 -6.90 16.12
CA HIS A 243 12.49 -5.89 15.07
C HIS A 243 13.73 -4.96 15.00
N GLY A 244 14.82 -5.30 15.67
CA GLY A 244 16.09 -4.57 15.61
C GLY A 244 16.18 -3.35 16.54
N VAL A 245 15.22 -3.15 17.44
CA VAL A 245 15.21 -2.04 18.40
C VAL A 245 15.86 -2.49 19.71
N ASN A 246 16.87 -1.74 20.16
CA ASN A 246 17.51 -1.97 21.45
C ASN A 246 16.92 -1.02 22.49
N VAL A 247 16.44 -1.60 23.60
CA VAL A 247 15.90 -0.93 24.79
C VAL A 247 16.46 -1.55 26.06
#